data_AF-A0A0D2V484-F1
#
_entry.id   AF-A0A0D2V484-F1
#
_cell.length_a   1.000
_cell.length_b   1.000
_cell.length_c   1.000
_cell.angle_alpha   90.00
_cell.angle_beta   90.00
_cell.angle_gamma   90.00
#
_symmetry.space_group_name_H-M   'P 1'
#
loop_
_entity.id
_entity.type
_entity.pdbx_description
1 polymer ?
#
loop_
_entity_poly.entity_id
_entity_poly.type
_entity_poly.pdbx_seq_one_letter_code
_entity_poly.pdbx_strand_id
1 'polypeptide(L)'
;TYLCIRFHFPHGWELMIGSIYKDFGFAHNDEIISGLVSTFPVILDTIFKYWIFRYLNHESPSLLLEFLMGVVLILPEGFELALPDHILPEMKEKKRNLSFQNYRPTKKNTLVIDPVPGKKYSEITFPILSPDPVSIKDVHFLKYPIYVGENRGSGQIYPDGEKSNNNATATGIGYEITITDALDGHQVVDIIPPGPKLLVPKGESIKLDQPLTINPNVGGFGQGNAEIVLQDPLGIQGLLFFLASIIFAQIFLVLKKKQFEKVQVSEMNF
;
A
#
# COMPACT_ATOMS: atom_id res chain seq x y z
N THR A 1 -7.91 -16.88 13.96
CA THR A 1 -7.12 -17.99 14.54
C THR A 1 -7.63 -19.30 13.97
N TYR A 2 -6.82 -19.95 13.13
CA TYR A 2 -6.95 -21.33 12.58
C TYR A 2 -8.05 -21.72 11.58
N LEU A 3 -8.13 -21.05 10.42
CA LEU A 3 -8.68 -21.68 9.20
C LEU A 3 -7.59 -22.02 8.16
N CYS A 4 -6.31 -22.07 8.59
CA CYS A 4 -5.14 -22.37 7.74
C CYS A 4 -4.44 -23.69 8.13
N ILE A 5 -5.10 -24.56 8.89
CA ILE A 5 -4.55 -25.89 9.21
C ILE A 5 -4.81 -26.82 8.02
N ARG A 6 -4.02 -26.69 6.93
CA ARG A 6 -3.57 -27.83 6.11
C ARG A 6 -2.66 -27.52 4.89
N PHE A 7 -2.10 -26.32 4.72
CA PHE A 7 -1.21 -26.08 3.58
C PHE A 7 0.20 -26.68 3.72
N HIS A 8 0.59 -27.10 4.94
CA HIS A 8 1.93 -27.64 5.23
C HIS A 8 1.97 -29.16 5.47
N PHE A 9 0.97 -29.94 5.05
CA PHE A 9 1.01 -31.40 5.20
C PHE A 9 1.58 -32.05 3.93
N PRO A 10 2.91 -32.32 3.86
CA PRO A 10 3.58 -32.68 2.60
C PRO A 10 3.01 -33.99 2.05
N HIS A 11 2.71 -34.93 2.96
CA HIS A 11 2.15 -36.23 2.63
C HIS A 11 0.74 -36.16 2.01
N GLY A 12 -0.06 -35.16 2.36
CA GLY A 12 -1.40 -34.98 1.76
C GLY A 12 -1.30 -34.43 0.34
N TRP A 13 -0.34 -33.56 0.10
CA TRP A 13 -0.03 -33.04 -1.23
C TRP A 13 0.60 -34.11 -2.12
N GLU A 14 1.49 -34.94 -1.58
CA GLU A 14 2.06 -36.11 -2.27
C GLU A 14 0.98 -37.08 -2.74
N LEU A 15 0.02 -37.43 -1.87
CA LEU A 15 -1.08 -38.32 -2.23
C LEU A 15 -2.04 -37.71 -3.27
N MET A 16 -2.37 -36.42 -3.13
CA MET A 16 -3.27 -35.74 -4.06
C MET A 16 -2.62 -35.53 -5.43
N ILE A 17 -1.38 -35.04 -5.47
CA ILE A 17 -0.62 -34.85 -6.70
C ILE A 17 -0.34 -36.22 -7.33
N GLY A 18 0.06 -37.22 -6.55
CA GLY A 18 0.28 -38.59 -7.02
C GLY A 18 -0.96 -39.24 -7.63
N SER A 19 -2.15 -38.99 -7.06
CA SER A 19 -3.41 -39.48 -7.63
C SER A 19 -3.70 -38.83 -8.98
N ILE A 20 -3.60 -37.50 -9.08
CA ILE A 20 -3.82 -36.77 -10.33
C ILE A 20 -2.80 -37.19 -11.40
N TYR A 21 -1.53 -37.35 -11.01
CA TYR A 21 -0.45 -37.77 -11.91
C TYR A 21 -0.71 -39.15 -12.51
N LYS A 22 -1.30 -40.05 -11.73
CA LYS A 22 -1.71 -41.39 -12.14
C LYS A 22 -2.94 -41.37 -13.06
N ASP A 23 -3.92 -40.54 -12.76
CA ASP A 23 -5.16 -40.41 -13.56
C ASP A 23 -4.89 -39.86 -14.97
N PHE A 24 -3.83 -39.07 -15.14
CA PHE A 24 -3.35 -38.60 -16.44
C PHE A 24 -2.36 -39.56 -17.15
N GLY A 25 -2.00 -40.69 -16.53
CA GLY A 25 -1.17 -41.73 -17.15
C GLY A 25 0.33 -41.41 -17.22
N PHE A 26 0.83 -40.46 -16.42
CA PHE A 26 2.26 -40.13 -16.40
C PHE A 26 3.08 -41.13 -15.56
N ALA A 27 4.31 -41.41 -15.99
CA ALA A 27 5.23 -42.31 -15.27
C ALA A 27 5.73 -41.67 -13.97
N HIS A 28 5.61 -42.39 -12.85
CA HIS A 28 5.94 -41.88 -11.51
C HIS A 28 7.39 -41.39 -11.45
N ASN A 29 7.58 -40.10 -11.15
CA ASN A 29 8.89 -39.48 -11.01
C ASN A 29 8.90 -38.65 -9.72
N ASP A 30 9.58 -39.17 -8.70
CA ASP A 30 9.62 -38.62 -7.35
C ASP A 30 10.24 -37.21 -7.30
N GLU A 31 11.16 -36.91 -8.23
CA GLU A 31 11.84 -35.62 -8.30
C GLU A 31 10.87 -34.51 -8.79
N ILE A 32 10.03 -34.82 -9.77
CA ILE A 32 8.99 -33.92 -10.28
C ILE A 32 7.88 -33.74 -9.24
N ILE A 33 7.46 -34.83 -8.60
CA ILE A 33 6.42 -34.80 -7.56
C ILE A 33 6.89 -33.96 -6.37
N SER A 34 8.13 -34.13 -5.91
CA SER A 34 8.71 -33.33 -4.82
C SER A 34 8.83 -31.84 -5.18
N GLY A 35 9.22 -31.51 -6.41
CA GLY A 35 9.23 -30.14 -6.91
C GLY A 35 7.83 -29.48 -6.92
N LEU A 36 6.80 -30.24 -7.31
CA LEU A 36 5.41 -29.76 -7.30
C LEU A 36 4.86 -29.61 -5.88
N VAL A 37 5.10 -30.58 -5.00
CA VAL A 37 4.67 -30.54 -3.58
C VAL A 37 5.29 -29.35 -2.84
N SER A 38 6.51 -28.96 -3.18
CA SER A 38 7.19 -27.81 -2.55
C SER A 38 6.76 -26.44 -3.10
N THR A 39 6.43 -26.35 -4.39
CA THR A 39 6.17 -25.06 -5.05
C THR A 39 4.68 -24.73 -5.14
N PHE A 40 3.85 -25.72 -5.45
CA PHE A 40 2.43 -25.52 -5.75
C PHE A 40 1.61 -24.99 -4.56
N PRO A 41 1.79 -25.47 -3.31
CA PRO A 41 1.06 -24.93 -2.17
C PRO A 41 1.38 -23.47 -1.90
N VAL A 42 2.63 -23.05 -2.14
CA VAL A 42 3.10 -21.67 -1.94
C VAL A 42 2.46 -20.74 -2.96
N ILE A 43 2.42 -21.15 -4.23
CA ILE A 43 1.75 -20.39 -5.29
C ILE A 43 0.25 -20.26 -4.99
N LEU A 44 -0.41 -21.36 -4.61
CA LEU A 44 -1.83 -21.36 -4.32
C LEU A 44 -2.18 -20.49 -3.10
N ASP A 45 -1.39 -20.55 -2.03
CA ASP A 45 -1.53 -19.68 -0.85
C ASP A 45 -1.37 -18.21 -1.23
N THR A 46 -0.39 -17.89 -2.07
CA THR A 46 -0.15 -16.52 -2.55
C THR A 46 -1.32 -16.00 -3.37
N ILE A 47 -1.84 -16.79 -4.31
CA ILE A 47 -3.01 -16.43 -5.13
C ILE A 47 -4.25 -16.25 -4.25
N PHE A 48 -4.50 -17.18 -3.33
CA PHE A 48 -5.67 -17.13 -2.45
C PHE A 48 -5.63 -15.93 -1.52
N LYS A 49 -4.47 -15.64 -0.88
CA LYS A 49 -4.27 -14.43 -0.06
C LYS A 49 -4.45 -13.16 -0.87
N TYR A 50 -3.90 -13.10 -2.08
CA TYR A 50 -4.08 -11.99 -2.99
C TYR A 50 -5.56 -11.77 -3.34
N TRP A 51 -6.29 -12.86 -3.63
CA TRP A 51 -7.70 -12.79 -3.99
C TRP A 51 -8.58 -12.36 -2.81
N ILE A 52 -8.32 -12.88 -1.60
CA ILE A 52 -8.99 -12.42 -0.37
C ILE A 52 -8.72 -10.94 -0.14
N PHE A 53 -7.45 -10.52 -0.19
CA PHE A 53 -7.08 -9.12 0.02
C PHE A 53 -7.78 -8.21 -0.98
N ARG A 54 -7.79 -8.59 -2.26
CA ARG A 54 -8.48 -7.83 -3.32
C ARG A 54 -9.99 -7.78 -3.10
N TYR A 55 -10.62 -8.91 -2.75
CA TYR A 55 -12.06 -8.99 -2.51
C TYR A 55 -12.48 -8.14 -1.32
N LEU A 56 -11.78 -8.25 -0.19
CA LEU A 56 -12.04 -7.48 1.02
C LEU A 56 -11.81 -5.97 0.81
N ASN A 57 -10.80 -5.59 0.01
CA ASN A 57 -10.57 -4.18 -0.31
C ASN A 57 -11.64 -3.59 -1.25
N HIS A 58 -12.20 -4.40 -2.16
CA HIS A 58 -13.25 -3.97 -3.09
C HIS A 58 -14.61 -3.78 -2.39
N GLU A 59 -14.96 -4.64 -1.44
CA GLU A 59 -16.24 -4.60 -0.71
C GLU A 59 -16.24 -3.63 0.48
N SER A 60 -15.20 -2.81 0.67
CA SER A 60 -15.18 -1.88 1.80
C SER A 60 -16.33 -0.87 1.68
N PRO A 61 -17.26 -0.78 2.67
CA PRO A 61 -18.44 0.10 2.60
C PRO A 61 -18.09 1.58 2.37
N SER A 62 -16.85 1.95 2.70
CA SER A 62 -16.30 3.27 2.41
C SER A 62 -16.35 3.57 0.91
N LEU A 63 -16.01 2.64 0.00
CA LEU A 63 -15.97 2.80 -1.47
C LEU A 63 -17.32 3.19 -2.09
N LEU A 64 -18.43 2.82 -1.45
CA LEU A 64 -19.79 3.08 -1.94
C LEU A 64 -20.31 4.48 -1.59
N LEU A 65 -19.65 5.20 -0.68
CA LEU A 65 -20.02 6.55 -0.29
C LEU A 65 -19.24 7.59 -1.11
N GLU A 66 -19.93 8.65 -1.53
CA GLU A 66 -19.40 9.77 -2.34
C GLU A 66 -18.51 10.72 -1.52
N PHE A 67 -17.49 10.16 -0.87
CA PHE A 67 -16.50 10.98 -0.19
C PHE A 67 -15.52 11.60 -1.17
N LEU A 68 -15.15 12.85 -0.89
CA LEU A 68 -14.01 13.48 -1.50
C LEU A 68 -12.72 12.89 -0.92
N MET A 69 -11.69 12.81 -1.75
CA MET A 69 -10.37 12.34 -1.40
C MET A 69 -9.35 13.41 -1.70
N GLY A 70 -8.37 13.55 -0.82
CA GLY A 70 -7.22 14.44 -1.02
C GLY A 70 -5.94 13.67 -0.75
N VAL A 71 -4.90 13.95 -1.53
CA VAL A 71 -3.61 13.26 -1.43
C VAL A 71 -2.49 14.29 -1.31
N VAL A 72 -1.55 14.01 -0.41
CA VAL A 72 -0.26 14.68 -0.33
C VAL A 72 0.83 13.65 -0.63
N LEU A 73 1.71 14.00 -1.57
CA LEU A 73 2.85 13.19 -1.96
C LEU A 73 4.13 13.99 -1.68
N ILE A 74 5.00 13.43 -0.85
CA ILE A 74 6.28 14.01 -0.49
C ILE A 74 7.37 13.20 -1.17
N LEU A 75 8.02 13.84 -2.13
CA LEU A 75 9.11 13.26 -2.90
C LEU A 75 10.47 13.74 -2.36
N PRO A 76 11.55 13.01 -2.67
CA PRO A 76 12.90 13.46 -2.38
C PRO A 76 13.22 14.77 -3.11
N GLU A 77 14.26 15.45 -2.66
CA GLU A 77 14.68 16.71 -3.28
C GLU A 77 15.10 16.50 -4.75
N GLY A 78 14.80 17.48 -5.61
CA GLY A 78 15.05 17.42 -7.05
C GLY A 78 13.98 16.68 -7.87
N PHE A 79 13.13 15.86 -7.25
CA PHE A 79 11.96 15.30 -7.94
C PHE A 79 10.89 16.37 -8.11
N GLU A 80 10.35 16.48 -9.32
CA GLU A 80 9.34 17.49 -9.66
C GLU A 80 8.19 16.86 -10.46
N LEU A 81 7.06 17.57 -10.55
CA LEU A 81 5.99 17.18 -11.46
C LEU A 81 6.46 17.30 -12.90
N ALA A 82 6.22 16.27 -13.72
CA ALA A 82 6.58 16.31 -15.13
C ALA A 82 5.81 17.39 -15.89
N LEU A 83 6.52 18.12 -16.75
CA LEU A 83 5.93 19.11 -17.65
C LEU A 83 4.93 18.44 -18.60
N PRO A 84 3.84 19.13 -18.99
CA PRO A 84 2.79 18.54 -19.84
C PRO A 84 3.31 17.93 -21.15
N ASP A 85 4.38 18.47 -21.72
CA ASP A 85 4.92 18.00 -23.00
C ASP A 85 5.68 16.67 -22.90
N HIS A 86 6.15 16.31 -21.70
CA HIS A 86 6.90 15.07 -21.43
C HIS A 86 6.00 13.90 -20.98
N ILE A 87 4.69 14.13 -20.85
CA ILE A 87 3.73 13.12 -20.39
C ILE A 87 3.19 12.33 -21.59
N LEU A 88 3.15 11.00 -21.48
CA LEU A 88 2.56 10.12 -22.49
C LEU A 88 1.07 10.42 -22.70
N PRO A 89 0.54 10.32 -23.94
CA PRO A 89 -0.85 10.65 -24.24
C PRO A 89 -1.85 9.82 -23.42
N GLU A 90 -1.56 8.54 -23.17
CA GLU A 90 -2.37 7.68 -22.29
C GLU A 90 -2.47 8.23 -20.86
N MET A 91 -1.35 8.73 -20.31
CA MET A 91 -1.32 9.32 -18.97
C MET A 91 -2.02 10.68 -18.92
N LYS A 92 -2.02 11.44 -20.03
CA LYS A 92 -2.76 12.71 -20.13
C LYS A 92 -4.26 12.50 -19.99
N GLU A 93 -4.81 11.43 -20.55
CA GLU A 93 -6.24 11.12 -20.42
C GLU A 93 -6.64 10.80 -18.97
N LYS A 94 -5.86 9.96 -18.28
CA LYS A 94 -6.07 9.65 -16.85
C LYS A 94 -5.99 10.91 -15.97
N LYS A 95 -5.14 11.86 -16.36
CA LYS A 95 -4.93 13.15 -15.66
C LYS A 95 -5.97 14.23 -15.99
N ARG A 96 -6.76 14.11 -17.06
CA ARG A 96 -7.48 15.25 -17.69
C ARG A 96 -8.32 16.14 -16.76
N ASN A 97 -8.70 15.68 -15.56
CA ASN A 97 -9.43 16.51 -14.57
C ASN A 97 -8.79 16.51 -13.17
N LEU A 98 -7.49 16.21 -13.05
CA LEU A 98 -6.74 16.27 -11.80
C LEU A 98 -5.84 17.50 -11.78
N SER A 99 -6.04 18.34 -10.78
CA SER A 99 -5.17 19.48 -10.48
C SER A 99 -4.06 19.03 -9.54
N PHE A 100 -2.81 19.18 -9.98
CA PHE A 100 -1.63 18.92 -9.15
C PHE A 100 -1.05 20.27 -8.75
N GLN A 101 -0.95 20.51 -7.45
CA GLN A 101 -0.41 21.74 -6.91
C GLN A 101 0.86 21.46 -6.10
N ASN A 102 1.77 22.41 -6.09
CA ASN A 102 2.89 22.36 -5.15
C ASN A 102 2.40 22.84 -3.78
N TYR A 103 2.79 22.15 -2.71
CA TYR A 103 2.44 22.53 -1.34
C TYR A 103 2.91 23.96 -1.00
N ARG A 104 4.07 24.36 -1.54
CA ARG A 104 4.57 25.74 -1.49
C ARG A 104 5.20 26.11 -2.83
N PRO A 105 5.22 27.40 -3.22
CA PRO A 105 5.88 27.86 -4.45
C PRO A 105 7.38 27.51 -4.50
N THR A 106 8.05 27.52 -3.34
CA THR A 106 9.48 27.21 -3.22
C THR A 106 9.78 25.72 -3.17
N LYS A 107 8.79 24.88 -2.83
CA LYS A 107 8.98 23.45 -2.54
C LYS A 107 8.22 22.61 -3.57
N LYS A 108 8.91 22.25 -4.66
CA LYS A 108 8.32 21.54 -5.81
C LYS A 108 8.21 20.02 -5.64
N ASN A 109 8.97 19.44 -4.72
CA ASN A 109 8.95 18.00 -4.43
C ASN A 109 7.76 17.58 -3.55
N THR A 110 6.99 18.53 -3.01
CA THR A 110 5.77 18.21 -2.25
C THR A 110 4.54 18.58 -3.07
N LEU A 111 3.81 17.57 -3.50
CA LEU A 111 2.65 17.69 -4.36
C LEU A 111 1.37 17.45 -3.56
N VAL A 112 0.35 18.25 -3.84
CA VAL A 112 -0.98 18.12 -3.25
C VAL A 112 -2.01 18.04 -4.36
N ILE A 113 -3.02 17.22 -4.16
CA ILE A 113 -4.19 17.14 -5.01
C ILE A 113 -5.39 17.68 -4.24
N ASP A 114 -6.13 18.57 -4.90
CA ASP A 114 -7.38 19.13 -4.39
C ASP A 114 -8.43 18.02 -4.14
N PRO A 115 -9.46 18.26 -3.33
CA PRO A 115 -10.51 17.27 -3.09
C PRO A 115 -11.15 16.76 -4.39
N VAL A 116 -11.03 15.47 -4.67
CA VAL A 116 -11.60 14.81 -5.86
C VAL A 116 -12.62 13.73 -5.48
N PRO A 117 -13.64 13.46 -6.31
CA PRO A 117 -14.62 12.41 -6.02
C PRO A 117 -13.98 11.02 -5.94
N GLY A 118 -14.02 10.39 -4.76
CA GLY A 118 -13.33 9.13 -4.50
C GLY A 118 -13.82 7.95 -5.33
N LYS A 119 -15.12 7.91 -5.66
CA LYS A 119 -15.69 6.89 -6.57
C LYS A 119 -15.08 6.92 -7.97
N LYS A 120 -14.75 8.12 -8.46
CA LYS A 120 -14.19 8.31 -9.80
C LYS A 120 -12.68 8.12 -9.82
N TYR A 121 -12.01 8.46 -8.72
CA TYR A 121 -10.56 8.49 -8.60
C TYR A 121 -10.06 7.54 -7.51
N SER A 122 -10.43 6.26 -7.59
CA SER A 122 -9.92 5.24 -6.65
C SER A 122 -8.41 5.02 -6.77
N GLU A 123 -7.84 5.32 -7.93
CA GLU A 123 -6.41 5.27 -8.20
C GLU A 123 -5.99 6.58 -8.86
N ILE A 124 -4.91 7.17 -8.37
CA ILE A 124 -4.36 8.42 -8.88
C ILE A 124 -2.92 8.19 -9.30
N THR A 125 -2.60 8.53 -10.55
CA THR A 125 -1.25 8.42 -11.10
C THR A 125 -0.56 9.78 -11.10
N PHE A 126 0.60 9.87 -10.44
CA PHE A 126 1.43 11.07 -10.44
C PHE A 126 2.51 10.99 -11.53
N PRO A 127 2.52 11.91 -12.51
CA PRO A 127 3.59 11.99 -13.51
C PRO A 127 4.79 12.73 -12.90
N ILE A 128 5.76 11.99 -12.40
CA ILE A 128 6.93 12.53 -11.70
C ILE A 128 8.14 12.51 -12.64
N LEU A 129 8.90 13.59 -12.67
CA LEU A 129 10.20 13.67 -13.31
C LEU A 129 11.29 13.44 -12.26
N SER A 130 12.19 12.50 -12.56
CA SER A 130 13.36 12.25 -11.72
C SER A 130 14.45 13.31 -11.97
N PRO A 131 15.20 13.70 -10.93
CA PRO A 131 16.35 14.58 -11.08
C PRO A 131 17.51 13.88 -11.79
N ASP A 132 18.36 14.66 -12.43
CA ASP A 132 19.63 14.19 -12.98
C ASP A 132 20.80 14.59 -12.03
N PRO A 133 21.44 13.63 -11.34
CA PRO A 133 22.60 13.86 -10.47
C PRO A 133 23.79 14.54 -11.16
N VAL A 134 23.90 14.44 -12.48
CA VAL A 134 24.98 15.11 -13.24
C VAL A 134 24.73 16.62 -13.29
N SER A 135 23.46 17.03 -13.36
CA SER A 135 23.07 18.45 -13.41
C SER A 135 22.89 19.08 -12.03
N ILE A 136 22.39 18.33 -11.04
CA ILE A 136 22.06 18.81 -9.70
C ILE A 136 23.03 18.18 -8.68
N LYS A 137 23.92 18.98 -8.11
CA LYS A 137 25.01 18.50 -7.23
C LYS A 137 24.53 17.87 -5.92
N ASP A 138 23.38 18.29 -5.41
CA ASP A 138 22.85 17.82 -4.13
C ASP A 138 22.07 16.50 -4.24
N VAL A 139 21.91 15.97 -5.46
CA VAL A 139 21.23 14.70 -5.73
C VAL A 139 22.27 13.64 -6.09
N HIS A 140 22.13 12.46 -5.48
CA HIS A 140 23.02 11.32 -5.72
C HIS A 140 22.26 10.07 -6.14
N PHE A 141 22.95 9.10 -6.77
CA PHE A 141 22.41 7.79 -7.08
C PHE A 141 22.27 6.95 -5.82
N LEU A 142 21.11 7.03 -5.18
CA LEU A 142 20.82 6.40 -3.90
C LEU A 142 19.36 5.92 -3.88
N LYS A 143 19.03 5.20 -2.82
CA LYS A 143 17.67 4.85 -2.45
C LYS A 143 17.07 5.98 -1.62
N TYR A 144 15.92 6.49 -2.05
CA TYR A 144 15.22 7.58 -1.38
C TYR A 144 13.83 7.14 -0.91
N PRO A 145 13.37 7.65 0.24
CA PRO A 145 12.00 7.42 0.69
C PRO A 145 11.00 8.34 -0.03
N ILE A 146 9.81 7.82 -0.28
CA ILE A 146 8.63 8.55 -0.74
C ILE A 146 7.57 8.40 0.35
N TYR A 147 6.95 9.50 0.73
CA TYR A 147 5.85 9.49 1.70
C TYR A 147 4.55 9.93 1.04
N VAL A 148 3.49 9.19 1.30
CA VAL A 148 2.15 9.52 0.83
C VAL A 148 1.22 9.62 2.04
N GLY A 149 0.41 10.68 2.04
CA GLY A 149 -0.71 10.84 2.95
C GLY A 149 -1.98 10.98 2.13
N GLU A 150 -3.03 10.26 2.50
CA GLU A 150 -4.32 10.31 1.82
C GLU A 150 -5.43 10.49 2.85
N ASN A 151 -6.32 11.44 2.58
CA ASN A 151 -7.56 11.59 3.33
C ASN A 151 -8.74 11.16 2.46
N ARG A 152 -9.74 10.59 3.12
CA ARG A 152 -11.06 10.34 2.55
C ARG A 152 -12.13 10.79 3.53
N GLY A 153 -13.03 11.65 3.05
CA GLY A 153 -14.11 12.22 3.85
C GLY A 153 -13.71 13.47 4.63
N SER A 154 -14.69 14.06 5.32
CA SER A 154 -14.50 15.35 6.01
C SER A 154 -13.73 15.21 7.32
N GLY A 155 -12.93 16.23 7.66
CA GLY A 155 -12.21 16.32 8.93
C GLY A 155 -13.11 16.59 10.14
N GLN A 156 -12.55 16.39 11.34
CA GLN A 156 -13.28 16.50 12.62
C GLN A 156 -13.10 17.86 13.30
N ILE A 157 -12.11 18.66 12.88
CA ILE A 157 -11.68 19.91 13.52
C ILE A 157 -11.36 20.93 12.42
N TYR A 158 -11.80 22.16 12.61
CA TYR A 158 -11.49 23.31 11.75
C TYR A 158 -10.16 23.98 12.15
N PRO A 159 -9.53 24.77 11.26
CA PRO A 159 -8.26 25.43 11.57
C PRO A 159 -8.29 26.40 12.78
N ASP A 160 -9.46 26.88 13.17
CA ASP A 160 -9.69 27.71 14.37
C ASP A 160 -9.78 26.90 15.68
N GLY A 161 -9.79 25.56 15.58
CA GLY A 161 -9.92 24.64 16.71
C GLY A 161 -11.36 24.21 16.99
N GLU A 162 -12.35 24.74 16.28
CA GLU A 162 -13.74 24.32 16.45
C GLU A 162 -13.97 22.89 15.93
N LYS A 163 -14.84 22.14 16.61
CA LYS A 163 -15.19 20.77 16.19
C LYS A 163 -16.22 20.82 15.06
N SER A 164 -16.03 20.00 14.03
CA SER A 164 -17.02 19.85 12.96
C SER A 164 -18.19 18.97 13.38
N ASN A 165 -19.26 18.99 12.58
CA ASN A 165 -20.41 18.08 12.75
C ASN A 165 -20.07 16.60 12.45
N ASN A 166 -18.84 16.29 12.04
CA ASN A 166 -18.35 14.93 11.82
C ASN A 166 -17.65 14.36 13.07
N ASN A 167 -18.09 14.74 14.27
CA ASN A 167 -17.52 14.34 15.55
C ASN A 167 -18.62 13.87 16.52
N ALA A 168 -18.28 12.99 17.47
CA ALA A 168 -19.21 12.46 18.48
C ALA A 168 -19.54 13.46 19.61
N THR A 169 -18.84 14.59 19.64
CA THR A 169 -19.00 15.66 20.63
C THR A 169 -18.88 16.98 19.90
N ALA A 170 -19.69 17.16 18.86
CA ALA A 170 -19.70 18.39 18.09
C ALA A 170 -20.50 19.45 18.85
N THR A 171 -19.96 20.65 18.96
CA THR A 171 -20.61 21.82 19.56
C THR A 171 -21.04 22.74 18.41
N GLY A 172 -22.32 23.08 18.28
CA GLY A 172 -22.80 23.88 17.15
C GLY A 172 -24.31 24.02 17.09
N ILE A 173 -24.82 24.91 16.24
CA ILE A 173 -26.24 25.28 16.14
C ILE A 173 -27.08 24.04 15.75
N GLY A 174 -27.81 23.47 16.72
CA GLY A 174 -28.60 22.26 16.53
C GLY A 174 -29.43 21.91 17.78
N TYR A 175 -29.41 20.65 18.22
CA TYR A 175 -30.14 20.21 19.41
C TYR A 175 -29.56 20.86 20.67
N GLU A 176 -30.40 21.52 21.44
CA GLU A 176 -30.04 22.07 22.75
C GLU A 176 -30.27 20.98 23.82
N ILE A 177 -29.18 20.53 24.46
CA ILE A 177 -29.25 19.61 25.59
C ILE A 177 -28.92 20.38 26.85
N THR A 178 -29.91 20.51 27.72
CA THR A 178 -29.73 21.07 29.06
C THR A 178 -29.39 19.95 30.03
N ILE A 179 -28.19 20.00 30.59
CA ILE A 179 -27.73 19.09 31.65
C ILE A 179 -27.87 19.84 32.97
N THR A 180 -28.74 19.35 33.85
CA THR A 180 -28.92 19.91 35.19
C THR A 180 -28.10 19.11 36.18
N ASP A 181 -27.22 19.78 36.93
CA ASP A 181 -26.48 19.16 38.01
C ASP A 181 -27.42 18.81 39.17
N ALA A 182 -27.41 17.54 39.60
CA ALA A 182 -28.30 17.04 40.64
C ALA A 182 -27.93 17.54 42.05
N LEU A 183 -26.72 18.06 42.23
CA LEU A 183 -26.20 18.52 43.53
C LEU A 183 -26.34 20.04 43.73
N ASP A 184 -26.02 20.86 42.71
CA ASP A 184 -25.99 22.32 42.84
C ASP A 184 -27.04 23.06 41.98
N GLY A 185 -27.82 22.35 41.15
CA GLY A 185 -28.85 22.95 40.28
C GLY A 185 -28.30 23.80 39.13
N HIS A 186 -26.98 23.82 38.94
CA HIS A 186 -26.33 24.48 37.79
C HIS A 186 -26.74 23.78 36.50
N GLN A 187 -27.15 24.58 35.51
CA GLN A 187 -27.51 24.12 34.18
C GLN A 187 -26.37 24.40 33.21
N VAL A 188 -25.86 23.34 32.57
CA VAL A 188 -24.92 23.44 31.45
C VAL A 188 -25.71 23.15 30.18
N VAL A 189 -25.66 24.10 29.24
CA VAL A 189 -26.26 23.92 27.92
C VAL A 189 -25.17 23.47 26.97
N ASP A 190 -25.32 22.26 26.43
CA ASP A 190 -24.50 21.75 25.34
C ASP A 190 -25.32 21.74 24.05
N ILE A 191 -24.77 22.31 22.98
CA ILE A 191 -25.47 22.46 21.71
C ILE A 191 -24.85 21.51 20.70
N ILE A 192 -25.62 20.52 20.23
CA ILE A 192 -25.13 19.50 19.31
C ILE A 192 -25.61 19.83 17.89
N PRO A 193 -24.70 20.02 16.91
CA PRO A 193 -25.08 20.34 15.55
C PRO A 193 -25.79 19.16 14.86
N PRO A 194 -26.57 19.42 13.80
CA PRO A 194 -27.25 18.37 13.06
C PRO A 194 -26.27 17.41 12.38
N GLY A 195 -26.55 16.10 12.47
CA GLY A 195 -25.75 15.05 11.84
C GLY A 195 -25.71 13.76 12.68
N PRO A 196 -25.03 13.78 13.84
CA PRO A 196 -24.85 12.58 14.64
C PRO A 196 -26.14 12.18 15.39
N LYS A 197 -26.42 10.87 15.43
CA LYS A 197 -27.59 10.31 16.12
C LYS A 197 -27.36 10.31 17.63
N LEU A 198 -28.32 10.81 18.40
CA LEU A 198 -28.29 10.80 19.86
C LEU A 198 -28.30 9.37 20.40
N LEU A 199 -27.42 9.09 21.37
CA LEU A 199 -27.36 7.82 22.10
C LEU A 199 -28.20 7.85 23.37
N VAL A 200 -28.31 9.02 24.00
CA VAL A 200 -28.91 9.16 25.33
C VAL A 200 -30.39 9.59 25.21
N PRO A 201 -31.34 8.84 25.80
CA PRO A 201 -32.74 9.22 25.90
C PRO A 201 -32.95 10.34 26.93
N LYS A 202 -34.07 11.06 26.81
CA LYS A 202 -34.42 12.14 27.73
C LYS A 202 -34.61 11.61 29.17
N GLY A 203 -33.87 12.18 30.12
CA GLY A 203 -34.02 11.91 31.56
C GLY A 203 -33.03 10.91 32.16
N GLU A 204 -32.02 10.47 31.41
CA GLU A 204 -30.97 9.58 31.92
C GLU A 204 -29.81 10.36 32.59
N SER A 205 -29.22 9.80 33.65
CA SER A 205 -28.02 10.36 34.28
C SER A 205 -26.78 10.04 33.46
N ILE A 206 -26.01 11.08 33.10
CA ILE A 206 -24.76 10.94 32.34
C ILE A 206 -23.54 11.15 33.23
N LYS A 207 -22.42 10.51 32.89
CA LYS A 207 -21.11 10.76 33.50
C LYS A 207 -20.40 11.91 32.77
N LEU A 208 -19.45 12.55 33.47
CA LEU A 208 -18.52 13.49 32.84
C LEU A 208 -17.83 12.79 31.65
N ASP A 209 -17.71 13.51 30.53
CA ASP A 209 -17.09 13.04 29.28
C ASP A 209 -17.77 11.84 28.60
N GLN A 210 -18.98 11.47 29.01
CA GLN A 210 -19.77 10.46 28.31
C GLN A 210 -20.22 10.98 26.94
N PRO A 211 -20.00 10.22 25.84
CA PRO A 211 -20.43 10.65 24.51
C PRO A 211 -21.96 10.66 24.43
N LEU A 212 -22.52 11.79 23.97
CA LEU A 212 -23.96 11.99 23.83
C LEU A 212 -24.50 11.49 22.47
N THR A 213 -23.62 11.33 21.49
CA THR A 213 -24.00 10.90 20.13
C THR A 213 -23.13 9.76 19.63
N ILE A 214 -23.65 9.02 18.64
CA ILE A 214 -22.84 8.10 17.84
C ILE A 214 -21.82 8.90 17.04
N ASN A 215 -20.63 8.33 16.83
CA ASN A 215 -19.64 8.92 15.94
C ASN A 215 -20.12 8.81 14.49
N PRO A 216 -20.38 9.94 13.79
CA PRO A 216 -20.85 9.91 12.40
C PRO A 216 -19.71 9.65 11.41
N ASN A 217 -18.45 9.69 11.84
CA ASN A 217 -17.30 9.60 10.96
C ASN A 217 -17.12 8.18 10.42
N VAL A 218 -17.14 8.07 9.10
CA VAL A 218 -16.84 6.85 8.32
C VAL A 218 -15.69 7.06 7.33
N GLY A 219 -15.03 8.22 7.41
CA GLY A 219 -13.82 8.54 6.65
C GLY A 219 -12.54 8.21 7.43
N GLY A 220 -11.41 8.71 6.95
CA GLY A 220 -10.13 8.51 7.61
C GLY A 220 -8.96 9.13 6.88
N PHE A 221 -7.82 9.17 7.57
CA PHE A 221 -6.53 9.55 7.00
C PHE A 221 -5.58 8.35 7.08
N GLY A 222 -4.98 8.00 5.96
CA GLY A 222 -3.99 6.94 5.83
C GLY A 222 -2.62 7.49 5.44
N GLN A 223 -1.57 6.82 5.90
CA GLN A 223 -0.20 7.13 5.51
C GLN A 223 0.46 5.88 4.94
N GLY A 224 1.28 6.09 3.91
CA GLY A 224 2.10 5.06 3.30
C GLY A 224 3.51 5.57 3.06
N ASN A 225 4.46 4.65 3.10
CA ASN A 225 5.84 4.90 2.71
C ASN A 225 6.22 3.92 1.61
N ALA A 226 7.00 4.43 0.66
CA ALA A 226 7.62 3.65 -0.40
C ALA A 226 9.07 4.11 -0.55
N GLU A 227 9.84 3.40 -1.35
CA GLU A 227 11.22 3.78 -1.63
C GLU A 227 11.45 3.71 -3.14
N ILE A 228 12.23 4.67 -3.65
CA ILE A 228 12.64 4.72 -5.05
C ILE A 228 14.16 4.70 -5.12
N VAL A 229 14.71 3.88 -6.02
CA VAL A 229 16.15 3.84 -6.25
C VAL A 229 16.46 4.66 -7.49
N LEU A 230 17.23 5.74 -7.32
CA LEU A 230 17.79 6.49 -8.44
C LEU A 230 19.05 5.76 -8.89
N GLN A 231 18.96 5.08 -10.02
CA GLN A 231 19.97 4.14 -10.48
C GLN A 231 20.84 4.74 -11.58
N ASP A 232 22.15 4.51 -11.50
CA ASP A 232 23.09 4.82 -12.58
C ASP A 232 23.10 3.69 -13.63
N PRO A 233 22.80 3.98 -14.91
CA PRO A 233 22.89 3.00 -15.99
C PRO A 233 24.27 2.35 -16.12
N LEU A 234 25.36 3.09 -15.89
CA LEU A 234 26.72 2.56 -16.00
C LEU A 234 27.00 1.51 -14.93
N GLY A 235 26.50 1.73 -13.70
CA GLY A 235 26.57 0.76 -12.62
C GLY A 235 25.90 -0.58 -12.98
N ILE A 236 24.74 -0.54 -13.65
CA ILE A 236 24.06 -1.77 -14.11
C ILE A 236 24.87 -2.47 -15.21
N GLN A 237 25.39 -1.73 -16.18
CA GLN A 237 26.20 -2.32 -17.25
C GLN A 237 27.46 -3.01 -16.71
N GLY A 238 28.15 -2.37 -15.75
CA GLY A 238 29.28 -2.97 -15.05
C GLY A 238 28.90 -4.23 -14.29
N LEU A 239 27.76 -4.22 -13.59
CA LEU A 239 27.24 -5.39 -12.89
C LEU A 239 26.94 -6.56 -13.85
N LEU A 240 26.30 -6.29 -14.99
CA LEU A 240 26.00 -7.32 -15.99
C LEU A 240 27.28 -7.95 -16.56
N PHE A 241 28.29 -7.14 -16.87
CA PHE A 241 29.58 -7.63 -17.33
C PHE A 241 30.27 -8.49 -16.25
N PHE A 242 30.25 -8.05 -15.00
CA PHE A 242 30.80 -8.80 -13.89
C PHE A 242 30.09 -10.15 -13.71
N LEU A 243 28.75 -10.18 -13.72
CA LEU A 243 27.97 -11.42 -13.63
C LEU A 243 28.29 -12.37 -14.80
N ALA A 244 28.40 -11.86 -16.02
CA ALA A 244 28.82 -12.66 -17.17
C ALA A 244 30.22 -13.27 -16.95
N SER A 245 31.16 -12.49 -16.42
CA SER A 245 32.51 -12.97 -16.12
C SER A 245 32.52 -14.12 -15.08
N ILE A 246 31.66 -14.04 -14.06
CA ILE A 246 31.49 -15.12 -13.06
C ILE A 246 30.97 -16.38 -13.75
N ILE A 247 29.94 -16.25 -14.60
CA ILE A 247 29.38 -17.40 -15.33
C ILE A 247 30.46 -18.06 -16.19
N PHE A 248 31.26 -17.27 -16.94
CA PHE A 248 32.36 -17.80 -17.72
C PHE A 248 33.39 -18.53 -16.84
N ALA A 249 33.81 -17.93 -15.72
CA ALA A 249 34.76 -18.54 -14.80
C ALA A 249 34.23 -19.87 -14.22
N GLN A 250 32.95 -19.93 -13.84
CA GLN A 250 32.31 -21.15 -13.36
C GLN A 250 32.29 -22.24 -14.42
N ILE A 251 31.94 -21.90 -15.68
CA ILE A 251 31.97 -22.85 -16.80
C ILE A 251 33.39 -23.38 -17.01
N PHE A 252 34.40 -22.51 -17.05
CA PHE A 252 35.79 -22.95 -17.25
C PHE A 252 36.30 -23.82 -16.10
N LEU A 253 35.96 -23.54 -14.85
CA LEU A 253 36.31 -24.37 -13.71
C LEU A 253 35.70 -25.77 -13.82
N VAL A 254 34.42 -25.87 -14.19
CA VAL A 254 33.74 -27.17 -14.38
C VAL A 254 34.35 -27.94 -15.55
N LEU A 255 34.59 -27.27 -16.69
CA LEU A 255 35.23 -27.90 -17.84
C LEU A 255 36.65 -28.38 -17.50
N LYS A 256 37.43 -27.58 -16.77
CA LYS A 256 38.78 -27.95 -16.36
C LYS A 256 38.78 -29.13 -15.38
N LYS A 257 37.83 -29.15 -14.44
CA LYS A 257 37.61 -30.29 -13.55
C LYS A 257 37.30 -31.56 -14.34
N LYS A 258 36.33 -31.50 -15.27
CA LYS A 258 35.95 -32.63 -16.14
C LYS A 258 37.09 -33.11 -17.03
N GLN A 259 37.93 -32.20 -17.51
CA GLN A 259 39.15 -32.55 -18.22
C GLN A 259 40.13 -33.32 -17.33
N PHE A 260 40.36 -32.87 -16.09
CA PHE A 260 41.28 -33.50 -15.16
C PHE A 260 40.79 -34.89 -14.71
N GLU A 261 39.48 -35.03 -14.44
CA GLU A 261 38.86 -36.33 -14.12
C GLU A 261 39.16 -37.39 -15.20
N LYS A 262 39.17 -37.01 -16.49
CA LYS A 262 39.54 -37.95 -17.58
C LYS A 262 40.99 -38.43 -17.50
N VAL A 263 41.91 -37.56 -17.11
CA VAL A 263 43.34 -37.91 -16.98
C VAL A 263 43.54 -38.84 -15.79
N GLN A 264 42.93 -38.55 -14.64
CA GLN A 264 42.99 -39.40 -13.45
C GLN A 264 42.47 -40.82 -13.73
N VAL A 265 41.37 -40.93 -14.49
CA VAL A 265 40.83 -42.24 -14.92
C VAL A 265 41.83 -43.01 -15.78
N SER A 266 42.58 -42.33 -16.67
CA SER A 266 43.58 -42.99 -17.51
C SER A 266 44.84 -43.42 -16.76
N GLU A 267 45.25 -42.66 -15.75
CA GLU A 267 46.45 -42.95 -14.96
C GLU A 267 46.18 -43.89 -13.77
N MET A 268 44.90 -44.21 -13.47
CA MET A 268 44.45 -45.02 -12.33
C MET A 268 45.02 -44.58 -10.97
N ASN A 269 45.50 -43.34 -10.88
CA ASN A 269 45.99 -42.72 -9.67
C ASN A 269 45.05 -41.56 -9.31
N PHE A 270 44.41 -41.69 -8.15
CA PHE A 270 43.40 -40.76 -7.65
C PHE A 270 44.02 -39.69 -6.77
#